data_AF-A0A7J3KI10-F1
#
_entry.id   AF-A0A7J3KI10-F1
#
_cell.length_a   1.000
_cell.length_b   1.000
_cell.length_c   1.000
_cell.angle_alpha   90.00
_cell.angle_beta   90.00
_cell.angle_gamma   90.00
#
_symmetry.space_group_name_H-M   'P 1'
#
loop_
_entity.id
_entity.type
_entity.pdbx_description
1 polymer ?
#
loop_
_entity_poly.entity_id
_entity_poly.type
_entity_poly.pdbx_seq_one_letter_code
_entity_poly.pdbx_strand_id
1 'polypeptide(L)'
;MAFETLRKLWKNEYFQTAITVALLLLIVLGGYYGAQAVLGTPYPALAVASGSMLPTLNIGDLIIVQKIDPAQIKADPYGLTGDILVYRRGDELIVHRAVKVEERGDLYYITTRGDNSGVNDPPWPSTALVGKVIARIPYVGNLPLLMHSERNMYILFLLVLVILIVLMLPSGPSGEEKEGEEKTAEKSGFSKINWGPVFYIVVNVLIVGLIIFSLWGSYTFWQPGANPPWATIRGIYADLQYHEEFGRAHLSQGFLAYRIDCEISSGIRIGVQTFAWYQFFALILVSFNLWKLYSFLKLRKARRVEQNMASTALHV
;
A
#
# COMPACT_ATOMS: atom_id res chain seq x y z
N MET A 1 1.46 35.78 30.51
CA MET A 1 2.15 36.16 29.26
C MET A 1 2.46 34.97 28.35
N ALA A 2 3.26 33.98 28.74
CA ALA A 2 3.62 32.84 27.86
C ALA A 2 2.42 32.02 27.34
N PHE A 3 1.36 31.85 28.15
CA PHE A 3 0.18 31.08 27.76
C PHE A 3 -0.72 31.83 26.75
N GLU A 4 -0.76 33.16 26.81
CA GLU A 4 -1.53 34.01 25.88
C GLU A 4 -0.83 34.16 24.53
N THR A 5 0.50 34.28 24.53
CA THR A 5 1.31 34.25 23.30
C THR A 5 1.20 32.89 22.62
N LEU A 6 1.22 31.78 23.37
CA LEU A 6 1.01 30.43 22.84
C LEU A 6 -0.39 30.27 22.22
N ARG A 7 -1.43 30.81 22.88
CA ARG A 7 -2.82 30.77 22.38
C ARG A 7 -3.02 31.63 21.11
N LYS A 8 -2.28 32.74 20.97
CA LYS A 8 -2.25 33.55 19.74
C LYS A 8 -1.52 32.82 18.60
N LEU A 9 -0.39 32.17 18.90
CA LEU A 9 0.36 31.37 17.92
C LEU A 9 -0.46 30.19 17.40
N TRP A 10 -1.20 29.48 18.27
CA TRP A 10 -2.08 28.37 17.88
C TRP A 10 -3.27 28.77 17.01
N LYS A 11 -3.62 30.05 16.94
CA LYS A 11 -4.66 30.57 16.05
C LYS A 11 -4.12 31.04 14.69
N ASN A 12 -2.81 31.07 14.52
CA ASN A 12 -2.18 31.45 13.26
C ASN A 12 -2.16 30.26 12.30
N GLU A 13 -2.76 30.42 11.12
CA GLU A 13 -2.83 29.38 10.08
C GLU A 13 -1.44 28.90 9.65
N TYR A 14 -0.46 29.81 9.55
CA TYR A 14 0.92 29.42 9.22
C TYR A 14 1.57 28.53 10.27
N PHE A 15 1.27 28.78 11.55
CA PHE A 15 1.80 27.99 12.66
C PHE A 15 1.14 26.60 12.72
N GLN A 16 -0.17 26.52 12.47
CA GLN A 16 -0.88 25.25 12.34
C GLN A 16 -0.38 24.41 11.17
N THR A 17 -0.15 25.04 10.00
CA THR A 17 0.44 24.36 8.83
C THR A 17 1.85 23.87 9.14
N ALA A 18 2.70 24.68 9.77
CA ALA A 18 4.05 24.27 10.16
C ALA A 18 4.05 23.07 11.11
N ILE A 19 3.17 23.07 12.13
CA ILE A 19 3.00 21.92 13.03
C ILE A 19 2.51 20.69 12.29
N THR A 20 1.55 20.85 11.37
CA THR A 20 0.99 19.73 10.60
C THR A 20 2.06 19.09 9.73
N VAL A 21 2.87 19.90 9.03
CA VAL A 21 4.01 19.42 8.24
C VAL A 21 5.04 18.73 9.13
N ALA A 22 5.39 19.31 10.28
CA ALA A 22 6.32 18.70 11.23
C ALA A 22 5.79 17.35 11.75
N LEU A 23 4.50 17.25 12.04
CA LEU A 23 3.86 16.01 12.48
C LEU A 23 3.87 14.95 11.37
N LEU A 24 3.57 15.33 10.12
CA LEU A 24 3.64 14.42 8.98
C LEU A 24 5.06 13.90 8.76
N LEU A 25 6.07 14.77 8.82
CA LEU A 25 7.48 14.37 8.74
C LEU A 25 7.85 13.41 9.87
N LEU A 26 7.42 13.69 11.09
CA LEU A 26 7.66 12.82 12.24
C LEU A 26 7.00 11.45 12.05
N ILE A 27 5.78 11.38 11.52
CA ILE A 27 5.09 10.12 11.23
C ILE A 27 5.83 9.34 10.14
N VAL A 28 6.26 9.98 9.06
CA VAL A 28 6.97 9.32 7.95
C VAL A 28 8.34 8.80 8.41
N LEU A 29 9.15 9.66 9.02
CA LEU A 29 10.48 9.29 9.52
C LEU A 29 10.38 8.28 10.65
N GLY A 30 9.50 8.52 11.62
CA GLY A 30 9.25 7.61 12.74
C GLY A 30 8.73 6.26 12.27
N GLY A 31 7.86 6.23 11.27
CA GLY A 31 7.40 4.99 10.62
C GLY A 31 8.54 4.23 9.94
N TYR A 32 9.40 4.92 9.19
CA TYR A 32 10.54 4.31 8.51
C TYR A 32 11.58 3.74 9.49
N TYR A 33 12.02 4.52 10.47
CA TYR A 33 12.97 4.06 11.50
C TYR A 33 12.33 3.01 12.42
N GLY A 34 11.04 3.13 12.72
CA GLY A 34 10.28 2.10 13.43
C GLY A 34 10.25 0.79 12.67
N ALA A 35 10.03 0.81 11.34
CA ALA A 35 10.09 -0.38 10.50
C ALA A 35 11.49 -1.00 10.47
N GLN A 36 12.56 -0.19 10.40
CA GLN A 36 13.94 -0.69 10.53
C GLN A 36 14.18 -1.40 11.85
N ALA A 37 13.70 -0.83 12.96
CA ALA A 37 13.85 -1.41 14.29
C ALA A 37 13.06 -2.73 14.44
N VAL A 38 11.82 -2.77 13.96
CA VAL A 38 10.95 -3.96 14.05
C VAL A 38 11.44 -5.10 13.14
N LEU A 39 11.86 -4.77 11.92
CA LEU A 39 12.29 -5.76 10.92
C LEU A 39 13.79 -6.09 11.04
N GLY A 40 14.54 -5.33 11.83
CA GLY A 40 15.95 -5.56 12.11
C GLY A 40 16.89 -5.37 10.91
N THR A 41 16.43 -4.69 9.85
CA THR A 41 17.21 -4.48 8.62
C THR A 41 17.26 -2.99 8.26
N PRO A 42 18.37 -2.49 7.70
CA PRO A 42 18.46 -1.11 7.22
C PRO A 42 17.55 -0.82 6.01
N TYR A 43 17.12 -1.86 5.29
CA TYR A 43 16.28 -1.72 4.10
C TYR A 43 14.93 -2.46 4.28
N PRO A 44 14.03 -1.97 5.16
CA PRO A 44 12.80 -2.67 5.51
C PRO A 44 11.81 -2.78 4.35
N ALA A 45 11.93 -1.90 3.35
CA ALA A 45 11.13 -1.90 2.14
C ALA A 45 11.99 -1.56 0.92
N LEU A 46 11.90 -2.36 -0.15
CA LEU A 46 12.66 -2.19 -1.39
C LEU A 46 11.76 -2.40 -2.61
N ALA A 47 12.02 -1.68 -3.69
CA ALA A 47 11.31 -1.86 -4.95
C ALA A 47 12.05 -2.86 -5.85
N VAL A 48 11.31 -3.79 -6.45
CA VAL A 48 11.86 -4.79 -7.36
C VAL A 48 12.09 -4.14 -8.73
N ALA A 49 13.36 -3.98 -9.10
CA ALA A 49 13.75 -3.26 -10.31
C ALA A 49 13.91 -4.14 -11.56
N SER A 50 14.03 -5.46 -11.41
CA SER A 50 14.32 -6.38 -12.53
C SER A 50 13.40 -7.60 -12.56
N GLY A 51 13.29 -8.22 -13.73
CA GLY A 51 12.44 -9.40 -13.98
C GLY A 51 13.10 -10.73 -13.64
N SER A 52 14.24 -10.75 -12.94
CA SER A 52 14.95 -11.98 -12.61
C SER A 52 14.19 -12.89 -11.65
N MET A 53 13.21 -12.34 -10.93
CA MET A 53 12.39 -13.04 -9.95
C MET A 53 10.97 -13.34 -10.43
N LEU A 54 10.67 -13.14 -11.72
CA LEU A 54 9.42 -13.59 -12.31
C LEU A 54 9.32 -15.13 -12.25
N PRO A 55 8.12 -15.70 -12.04
CA PRO A 55 6.83 -15.04 -11.80
C PRO A 55 6.59 -14.58 -10.34
N THR A 56 7.50 -14.87 -9.42
CA THR A 56 7.29 -14.70 -7.98
C THR A 56 7.22 -13.25 -7.51
N LEU A 57 8.14 -12.42 -8.01
CA LEU A 57 8.17 -10.99 -7.77
C LEU A 57 8.10 -10.30 -9.12
N ASN A 58 7.12 -9.42 -9.27
CA ASN A 58 7.01 -8.60 -10.45
C ASN A 58 7.90 -7.37 -10.31
N ILE A 59 8.38 -6.87 -11.45
CA ILE A 59 8.99 -5.54 -11.51
C ILE A 59 7.96 -4.55 -10.94
N GLY A 60 8.38 -3.62 -10.09
CA GLY A 60 7.48 -2.66 -9.46
C GLY A 60 6.76 -3.14 -8.20
N ASP A 61 6.99 -4.37 -7.76
CA ASP A 61 6.55 -4.80 -6.43
C ASP A 61 7.40 -4.09 -5.34
N LEU A 62 6.75 -3.67 -4.25
CA LEU A 62 7.43 -3.26 -3.02
C LEU A 62 7.57 -4.48 -2.12
N ILE A 63 8.79 -4.95 -1.89
CA ILE A 63 9.08 -6.06 -0.98
C ILE A 63 9.38 -5.56 0.42
N ILE A 64 8.87 -6.27 1.42
CA ILE A 64 9.17 -6.07 2.84
C ILE A 64 10.26 -7.07 3.23
N VAL A 65 11.34 -6.55 3.78
CA VAL A 65 12.54 -7.33 4.10
C VAL A 65 12.69 -7.39 5.61
N GLN A 66 13.00 -8.57 6.13
CA GLN A 66 13.27 -8.81 7.54
C GLN A 66 14.64 -9.45 7.70
N LYS A 67 15.37 -9.09 8.76
CA LYS A 67 16.61 -9.77 9.12
C LYS A 67 16.33 -11.24 9.43
N ILE A 68 17.21 -12.11 8.96
CA ILE A 68 17.19 -13.55 9.23
C ILE A 68 18.58 -14.01 9.63
N ASP A 69 18.66 -14.98 10.52
CA ASP A 69 19.91 -15.67 10.83
C ASP A 69 20.32 -16.56 9.64
N PRO A 70 21.56 -16.48 9.12
CA PRO A 70 22.05 -17.34 8.05
C PRO A 70 21.82 -18.84 8.30
N ALA A 71 21.89 -19.31 9.54
CA ALA A 71 21.63 -20.71 9.89
C ALA A 71 20.17 -21.14 9.71
N GLN A 72 19.23 -20.18 9.67
CA GLN A 72 17.81 -20.42 9.47
C GLN A 72 17.37 -20.27 8.00
N ILE A 73 18.28 -19.89 7.11
CA ILE A 73 17.99 -19.75 5.69
C ILE A 73 17.63 -21.11 5.12
N LYS A 74 16.45 -21.18 4.52
CA LYS A 74 16.03 -22.35 3.76
C LYS A 74 16.58 -22.23 2.34
N ALA A 75 17.51 -23.10 1.96
CA ALA A 75 17.98 -23.21 0.59
C ALA A 75 17.31 -24.37 -0.14
N ASP A 76 17.03 -24.16 -1.42
CA ASP A 76 16.43 -25.16 -2.29
C ASP A 76 17.11 -25.14 -3.67
N PRO A 77 17.94 -26.15 -3.99
CA PRO A 77 18.72 -26.11 -5.23
C PRO A 77 17.90 -26.27 -6.51
N TYR A 78 16.73 -26.92 -6.40
CA TYR A 78 15.97 -27.40 -7.55
C TYR A 78 14.52 -26.90 -7.57
N GLY A 79 14.02 -26.39 -6.45
CA GLY A 79 12.69 -25.84 -6.33
C GLY A 79 12.67 -24.36 -6.02
N LEU A 80 11.45 -23.88 -5.78
CA LEU A 80 11.17 -22.50 -5.47
C LEU A 80 10.75 -22.36 -3.98
N THR A 81 11.12 -23.32 -3.12
CA THR A 81 10.86 -23.26 -1.66
C THR A 81 11.92 -22.47 -0.89
N GLY A 82 13.06 -22.23 -1.51
CA GLY A 82 14.16 -21.49 -0.89
C GLY A 82 13.73 -20.07 -0.53
N ASP A 83 14.34 -19.53 0.51
CA ASP A 83 14.08 -18.17 0.95
C ASP A 83 14.54 -17.17 -0.13
N ILE A 84 13.72 -16.14 -0.37
CA ILE A 84 14.15 -15.02 -1.22
C ILE A 84 14.94 -14.08 -0.36
N LEU A 85 16.20 -13.87 -0.73
CA LEU A 85 17.15 -13.08 0.03
C LEU A 85 17.48 -11.81 -0.73
N VAL A 86 17.64 -10.74 0.03
CA VAL A 86 18.25 -9.51 -0.42
C VAL A 86 19.69 -9.54 0.06
N TYR A 87 20.63 -9.37 -0.86
CA TYR A 87 22.05 -9.30 -0.54
C TYR A 87 22.74 -8.22 -1.37
N ARG A 88 23.88 -7.76 -0.86
CA ARG A 88 24.67 -6.73 -1.52
C ARG A 88 25.72 -7.36 -2.43
N ARG A 89 25.82 -6.89 -3.67
CA ARG A 89 26.90 -7.22 -4.61
C ARG A 89 27.47 -5.90 -5.16
N GLY A 90 28.65 -5.51 -4.68
CA GLY A 90 29.18 -4.17 -4.93
C GLY A 90 28.26 -3.12 -4.32
N ASP A 91 27.83 -2.15 -5.13
CA ASP A 91 26.90 -1.09 -4.73
C ASP A 91 25.42 -1.45 -4.96
N GLU A 92 25.15 -2.60 -5.56
CA GLU A 92 23.79 -3.03 -5.91
C GLU A 92 23.19 -3.98 -4.86
N LEU A 93 21.87 -3.89 -4.70
CA LEU A 93 21.07 -4.84 -3.93
C LEU A 93 20.41 -5.82 -4.89
N ILE A 94 20.75 -7.10 -4.73
CA ILE A 94 20.23 -8.20 -5.55
C ILE A 94 19.22 -8.97 -4.72
N VAL A 95 18.09 -9.30 -5.34
CA VAL A 95 17.01 -10.08 -4.74
C VAL A 95 16.91 -11.40 -5.48
N HIS A 96 17.40 -12.50 -4.91
CA HIS A 96 17.35 -13.83 -5.53
C HIS A 96 17.03 -14.92 -4.51
N ARG A 97 16.60 -16.09 -4.98
CA ARG A 97 16.24 -17.23 -4.13
C ARG A 97 17.46 -18.03 -3.70
N ALA A 98 17.52 -18.42 -2.44
CA ALA A 98 18.57 -19.28 -1.90
C ALA A 98 18.49 -20.70 -2.47
N VAL A 99 19.57 -21.13 -3.11
CA VAL A 99 19.74 -22.44 -3.75
C VAL A 99 20.60 -23.35 -2.88
N LYS A 100 21.62 -22.79 -2.23
CA LYS A 100 22.54 -23.54 -1.38
C LYS A 100 23.04 -22.65 -0.25
N VAL A 101 23.21 -23.22 0.94
CA VAL A 101 23.90 -22.59 2.06
C VAL A 101 24.98 -23.57 2.52
N GLU A 102 26.22 -23.10 2.62
CA GLU A 102 27.37 -23.88 3.05
C GLU A 102 28.05 -23.17 4.21
N GLU A 103 28.27 -23.87 5.31
CA GLU A 103 29.11 -23.38 6.40
C GLU A 103 30.59 -23.56 6.02
N ARG A 104 31.37 -22.48 6.08
CA ARG A 104 32.81 -22.48 5.79
C ARG A 104 33.54 -21.71 6.90
N GLY A 105 33.99 -22.44 7.91
CA GLY A 105 34.54 -21.82 9.12
C GLY A 105 33.44 -21.06 9.88
N ASP A 106 33.70 -19.82 10.27
CA ASP A 106 32.76 -19.00 11.04
C ASP A 106 31.71 -18.27 10.17
N LEU A 107 31.69 -18.52 8.86
CA LEU A 107 30.80 -17.83 7.91
C LEU A 107 29.96 -18.82 7.10
N TYR A 108 28.77 -18.37 6.70
CA TYR A 108 27.95 -19.08 5.74
C TYR A 108 28.18 -18.50 4.34
N TYR A 109 28.35 -19.35 3.36
CA TYR A 109 28.35 -19.00 1.95
C TYR A 109 27.02 -19.40 1.34
N ILE A 110 26.38 -18.44 0.69
CA ILE A 110 25.04 -18.57 0.15
C ILE A 110 25.14 -18.49 -1.37
N THR A 111 24.56 -19.48 -2.05
CA THR A 111 24.35 -19.46 -3.49
C THR A 111 22.91 -19.11 -3.75
N THR A 112 22.66 -18.13 -4.60
CA THR A 112 21.31 -17.71 -4.99
C THR A 112 21.05 -17.95 -6.48
N ARG A 113 19.78 -17.90 -6.90
CA ARG A 113 19.37 -17.92 -8.31
C ARG A 113 18.09 -17.10 -8.47
N GLY A 114 17.99 -16.34 -9.56
CA GLY A 114 16.74 -15.69 -9.93
C GLY A 114 15.71 -16.71 -10.40
N ASP A 115 14.45 -16.56 -10.01
CA ASP A 115 13.39 -17.51 -10.38
C ASP A 115 13.15 -17.59 -11.91
N ASN A 116 13.50 -16.54 -12.64
CA ASN A 116 13.46 -16.44 -14.10
C ASN A 116 14.83 -16.73 -14.75
N SER A 117 15.78 -17.32 -14.02
CA SER A 117 17.12 -17.66 -14.50
C SER A 117 17.40 -19.14 -14.32
N GLY A 118 17.98 -19.78 -15.34
CA GLY A 118 18.49 -21.15 -15.25
C GLY A 118 19.87 -21.27 -14.60
N VAL A 119 20.53 -20.14 -14.30
CA VAL A 119 21.93 -20.08 -13.87
C VAL A 119 22.05 -19.60 -12.43
N ASN A 120 22.83 -20.32 -11.63
CA ASN A 120 23.14 -19.93 -10.25
C ASN A 120 24.09 -18.74 -10.21
N ASP A 121 23.87 -17.85 -9.26
CA ASP A 121 24.83 -16.82 -8.88
C ASP A 121 26.12 -17.43 -8.30
N PRO A 122 27.26 -16.73 -8.40
CA PRO A 122 28.44 -17.05 -7.60
C PRO A 122 28.11 -17.06 -6.10
N PRO A 123 28.64 -18.01 -5.31
CA PRO A 123 28.46 -18.03 -3.86
C PRO A 123 28.99 -16.74 -3.21
N TRP A 124 28.25 -16.20 -2.25
CA TRP A 124 28.59 -14.95 -1.55
C TRP A 124 28.50 -15.13 -0.03
N PRO A 125 29.30 -14.39 0.77
CA PRO A 125 29.37 -14.59 2.22
C PRO A 125 28.16 -13.99 2.95
N SER A 126 27.76 -14.57 4.07
CA SER A 126 26.62 -14.12 4.89
C SER A 126 26.74 -12.68 5.41
N THR A 127 27.94 -12.10 5.41
CA THR A 127 28.16 -10.68 5.71
C THR A 127 27.51 -9.74 4.70
N ALA A 128 27.24 -10.21 3.48
CA ALA A 128 26.53 -9.46 2.45
C ALA A 128 25.00 -9.58 2.54
N LEU A 129 24.48 -10.42 3.45
CA LEU A 129 23.05 -10.61 3.65
C LEU A 129 22.41 -9.35 4.25
N VAL A 130 21.38 -8.84 3.57
CA VAL A 130 20.56 -7.72 4.07
C VAL A 130 19.33 -8.23 4.80
N GLY A 131 18.73 -9.31 4.30
CA GLY A 131 17.59 -9.96 4.94
C GLY A 131 16.81 -10.85 3.96
N LYS A 132 15.71 -11.41 4.47
CA LYS A 132 14.76 -12.24 3.75
C LYS A 132 13.53 -11.42 3.39
N VAL A 133 13.01 -11.63 2.19
CA VAL A 133 11.72 -11.08 1.77
C VAL A 133 10.61 -11.85 2.50
N ILE A 134 9.86 -11.12 3.32
CA ILE A 134 8.76 -11.70 4.09
C ILE A 134 7.41 -11.35 3.50
N ALA A 135 7.27 -10.21 2.81
CA ALA A 135 6.04 -9.83 2.14
C ALA A 135 6.31 -9.09 0.82
N ARG A 136 5.33 -9.08 -0.09
CA ARG A 136 5.28 -8.19 -1.25
C ARG A 136 3.98 -7.39 -1.27
N ILE A 137 4.09 -6.13 -1.65
CA ILE A 137 2.99 -5.21 -1.90
C ILE A 137 3.05 -4.86 -3.39
N PRO A 138 2.17 -5.45 -4.21
CA PRO A 138 2.20 -5.23 -5.64
C PRO A 138 2.04 -3.75 -6.01
N TYR A 139 2.70 -3.31 -7.08
CA TYR A 139 2.58 -1.97 -7.70
C TYR A 139 3.09 -0.77 -6.92
N VAL A 140 3.20 -0.86 -5.59
CA VAL A 140 3.65 0.27 -4.76
C VAL A 140 5.11 0.62 -5.05
N GLY A 141 5.92 -0.37 -5.45
CA GLY A 141 7.33 -0.17 -5.81
C GLY A 141 7.52 0.64 -7.10
N ASN A 142 6.49 0.81 -7.92
CA ASN A 142 6.57 1.68 -9.11
C ASN A 142 6.73 3.16 -8.75
N LEU A 143 6.25 3.61 -7.58
CA LEU A 143 6.44 4.99 -7.13
C LEU A 143 7.93 5.35 -6.96
N PRO A 144 8.72 4.64 -6.15
CA PRO A 144 10.16 4.92 -6.03
C PRO A 144 10.93 4.60 -7.31
N LEU A 145 10.54 3.59 -8.10
CA LEU A 145 11.19 3.31 -9.39
C LEU A 145 10.98 4.44 -10.40
N LEU A 146 9.79 5.07 -10.41
CA LEU A 146 9.53 6.25 -11.22
C LEU A 146 10.49 7.37 -10.82
N MET A 147 10.77 7.54 -9.53
CA MET A 147 11.67 8.58 -9.00
C MET A 147 13.15 8.33 -9.30
N HIS A 148 13.54 7.14 -9.75
CA HIS A 148 14.94 6.77 -9.96
C HIS A 148 15.55 7.34 -11.26
N SER A 149 14.75 7.95 -12.13
CA SER A 149 15.20 8.63 -13.35
C SER A 149 15.16 10.16 -13.17
N GLU A 150 16.27 10.85 -13.42
CA GLU A 150 16.36 12.32 -13.26
C GLU A 150 15.26 13.07 -14.03
N ARG A 151 14.87 12.56 -15.21
CA ARG A 151 13.77 13.12 -16.02
C ARG A 151 12.41 13.06 -15.30
N ASN A 152 12.16 12.00 -14.55
CA ASN A 152 10.87 11.77 -13.89
C ASN A 152 10.73 12.61 -12.61
N MET A 153 11.85 12.99 -11.98
CA MET A 153 11.85 13.94 -10.85
C MET A 153 11.29 15.30 -11.27
N TYR A 154 11.66 15.81 -12.46
CA TYR A 154 11.11 17.08 -12.97
C TYR A 154 9.60 16.99 -13.27
N ILE A 155 9.12 15.85 -13.77
CA ILE A 155 7.69 15.62 -14.04
C ILE A 155 6.89 15.59 -12.73
N LEU A 156 7.41 14.93 -11.69
CA LEU A 156 6.77 14.88 -10.38
C LEU A 156 6.80 16.25 -9.70
N PHE A 157 7.90 16.99 -9.80
CA PHE A 157 8.00 18.36 -9.30
C PHE A 157 6.98 19.27 -9.97
N LEU A 158 6.82 19.17 -11.30
CA LEU A 158 5.79 19.89 -12.05
C LEU A 158 4.38 19.49 -11.59
N LEU A 159 4.11 18.19 -11.39
CA LEU A 159 2.83 17.69 -10.90
C LEU A 159 2.50 18.23 -9.51
N VAL A 160 3.46 18.16 -8.57
CA VAL A 160 3.29 18.68 -7.20
C VAL A 160 3.12 20.19 -7.23
N LEU A 161 3.86 20.91 -8.08
CA LEU A 161 3.71 22.35 -8.28
C LEU A 161 2.31 22.69 -8.81
N VAL A 162 1.81 21.95 -9.80
CA VAL A 162 0.45 22.13 -10.34
C VAL A 162 -0.60 21.82 -9.28
N ILE A 163 -0.45 20.75 -8.51
CA ILE A 163 -1.36 20.41 -7.40
C ILE A 163 -1.34 21.51 -6.33
N LEU A 164 -0.16 22.04 -6.00
CA LEU A 164 0.00 23.12 -5.03
C LEU A 164 -0.61 24.43 -5.54
N ILE A 165 -0.46 24.73 -6.84
CA ILE A 165 -1.12 25.86 -7.50
C ILE A 165 -2.63 25.66 -7.46
N VAL A 166 -3.16 24.47 -7.79
CA VAL A 166 -4.59 24.15 -7.77
C VAL A 166 -5.18 24.20 -6.35
N LEU A 167 -4.42 23.79 -5.32
CA LEU A 167 -4.80 23.93 -3.92
C LEU A 167 -4.72 25.37 -3.41
N MET A 168 -3.81 26.19 -3.97
CA MET A 168 -3.67 27.62 -3.70
C MET A 168 -4.65 28.47 -4.51
N LEU A 169 -5.24 27.94 -5.58
CA LEU A 169 -6.36 28.58 -6.23
C LEU A 169 -7.47 28.66 -5.18
N PRO A 170 -7.94 29.87 -4.83
CA PRO A 170 -9.02 29.99 -3.90
C PRO A 170 -10.18 29.20 -4.49
N SER A 171 -10.58 28.13 -3.79
CA SER A 171 -11.91 27.57 -3.94
C SER A 171 -12.83 28.68 -3.44
N GLY A 172 -13.10 29.64 -4.33
CA GLY A 172 -13.85 30.83 -4.01
C GLY A 172 -15.16 30.38 -3.39
N PRO A 173 -15.56 30.93 -2.24
CA PRO A 173 -16.92 30.73 -1.79
C PRO A 173 -17.79 31.27 -2.92
N SER A 174 -18.57 30.39 -3.55
CA SER A 174 -19.69 30.79 -4.38
C SER A 174 -20.73 31.38 -3.42
N GLY A 175 -20.49 32.62 -3.00
CA GLY A 175 -21.44 33.46 -2.30
C GLY A 175 -22.54 33.88 -3.28
N GLU A 176 -23.77 33.62 -2.88
CA GLU A 176 -24.87 34.60 -2.77
C GLU A 176 -24.49 36.02 -3.28
N GLU A 177 -25.24 36.74 -4.10
CA GLU A 177 -26.59 36.67 -4.67
C GLU A 177 -26.62 37.72 -5.80
N LYS A 178 -27.40 37.51 -6.87
CA LYS A 178 -28.07 38.61 -7.57
C LYS A 178 -29.48 38.16 -7.98
N GLU A 179 -30.46 38.66 -7.24
CA GLU A 179 -31.85 38.77 -7.66
C GLU A 179 -31.96 39.57 -8.98
N GLY A 180 -32.82 39.09 -9.87
CA GLY A 180 -33.35 39.85 -10.99
C GLY A 180 -32.79 39.50 -12.37
N GLU A 181 -33.19 38.35 -12.93
CA GLU A 181 -33.57 38.26 -14.34
C GLU A 181 -34.36 36.97 -14.60
N GLU A 182 -35.62 37.17 -14.99
CA GLU A 182 -36.55 36.13 -15.39
C GLU A 182 -36.12 35.58 -16.76
N LYS A 183 -35.56 34.37 -16.79
CA LYS A 183 -35.49 33.56 -18.01
C LYS A 183 -35.92 32.13 -17.72
N THR A 184 -37.04 31.80 -18.33
CA THR A 184 -37.61 30.46 -18.51
C THR A 184 -36.51 29.53 -19.03
N ALA A 185 -36.01 28.65 -18.18
CA ALA A 185 -35.24 27.49 -18.57
C ALA A 185 -35.59 26.35 -17.62
N GLU A 186 -36.19 25.33 -18.23
CA GLU A 186 -36.55 24.02 -17.70
C GLU A 186 -35.62 23.57 -16.54
N LYS A 187 -36.15 23.54 -15.32
CA LYS A 187 -35.42 23.02 -14.15
C LYS A 187 -35.20 21.53 -14.35
N SER A 188 -34.02 21.18 -14.87
CA SER A 188 -33.48 19.84 -14.88
C SER A 188 -33.60 19.22 -13.47
N GLY A 189 -34.15 18.00 -13.41
CA GLY A 189 -34.56 17.28 -12.21
C GLY A 189 -33.44 16.87 -11.24
N PHE A 190 -32.27 17.51 -11.29
CA PHE A 190 -31.09 17.15 -10.50
C PHE A 190 -30.89 17.97 -9.21
N SER A 191 -31.61 19.07 -8.97
CA SER A 191 -31.33 19.96 -7.83
C SER A 191 -32.00 19.60 -6.49
N LYS A 192 -32.74 18.47 -6.41
CA LYS A 192 -33.39 18.00 -5.16
C LYS A 192 -32.75 16.75 -4.53
N ILE A 193 -31.59 16.31 -5.02
CA ILE A 193 -30.95 15.09 -4.51
C ILE A 193 -30.18 15.40 -3.23
N ASN A 194 -30.51 14.70 -2.16
CA ASN A 194 -29.78 14.77 -0.90
C ASN A 194 -28.46 14.01 -1.08
N TRP A 195 -27.35 14.73 -1.24
CA TRP A 195 -26.05 14.15 -1.60
C TRP A 195 -25.42 13.29 -0.49
N GLY A 196 -25.82 13.45 0.78
CA GLY A 196 -25.27 12.68 1.90
C GLY A 196 -25.48 11.15 1.77
N PRO A 197 -26.71 10.66 1.60
CA PRO A 197 -26.99 9.26 1.30
C PRO A 197 -26.31 8.77 0.01
N VAL A 198 -26.29 9.59 -1.04
CA VAL A 198 -25.67 9.24 -2.33
C VAL A 198 -24.17 9.01 -2.15
N PHE A 199 -23.46 9.94 -1.51
CA PHE A 199 -22.03 9.80 -1.21
C PHE A 199 -21.74 8.54 -0.41
N TYR A 200 -22.52 8.27 0.65
CA TYR A 200 -22.36 7.07 1.46
C TYR A 200 -22.55 5.78 0.63
N ILE A 201 -23.56 5.72 -0.23
CA ILE A 201 -23.80 4.57 -1.11
C ILE A 201 -22.64 4.41 -2.09
N VAL A 202 -22.21 5.50 -2.75
CA VAL A 202 -21.10 5.48 -3.71
C VAL A 202 -19.81 4.96 -3.07
N VAL A 203 -19.46 5.45 -1.87
CA VAL A 203 -18.26 4.98 -1.15
C VAL A 203 -18.36 3.50 -0.80
N ASN A 204 -19.50 3.01 -0.30
CA ASN A 204 -19.67 1.58 -0.01
C ASN A 204 -19.56 0.73 -1.28
N VAL A 205 -20.22 1.13 -2.37
CA VAL A 205 -20.14 0.44 -3.66
C VAL A 205 -18.70 0.39 -4.18
N LEU A 206 -17.97 1.51 -4.08
CA LEU A 206 -16.56 1.57 -4.48
C LEU A 206 -15.69 0.64 -3.63
N ILE A 207 -15.84 0.62 -2.31
CA ILE A 207 -15.08 -0.27 -1.42
C ILE A 207 -15.40 -1.74 -1.73
N VAL A 208 -16.68 -2.09 -1.94
CA VAL A 208 -17.08 -3.45 -2.34
C VAL A 208 -16.49 -3.81 -3.70
N GLY A 209 -16.50 -2.89 -4.66
CA GLY A 209 -15.86 -3.08 -5.97
C GLY A 209 -14.35 -3.35 -5.83
N LEU A 210 -13.66 -2.63 -4.96
CA LEU A 210 -12.24 -2.86 -4.66
C LEU A 210 -11.99 -4.22 -3.99
N ILE A 211 -12.89 -4.68 -3.12
CA ILE A 211 -12.83 -6.03 -2.53
C ILE A 211 -12.96 -7.10 -3.62
N ILE A 212 -13.96 -6.97 -4.50
CA ILE A 212 -14.20 -7.91 -5.61
C ILE A 212 -12.99 -7.93 -6.55
N PHE A 213 -12.49 -6.77 -6.95
CA PHE A 213 -11.29 -6.66 -7.78
C PHE A 213 -10.05 -7.25 -7.10
N SER A 214 -9.86 -7.03 -5.79
CA SER A 214 -8.74 -7.59 -5.03
C SER A 214 -8.80 -9.12 -4.92
N LEU A 215 -9.96 -9.73 -5.11
CA LEU A 215 -10.15 -11.18 -5.07
C LEU A 215 -10.05 -11.80 -6.46
N TRP A 216 -10.77 -11.27 -7.45
CA TRP A 216 -10.91 -11.91 -8.79
C TRP A 216 -10.45 -11.04 -9.95
N GLY A 217 -10.19 -9.76 -9.72
CA GLY A 217 -9.80 -8.83 -10.76
C GLY A 217 -8.44 -9.17 -11.35
N SER A 218 -8.28 -8.92 -12.64
CA SER A 218 -6.97 -8.80 -13.25
C SER A 218 -6.93 -7.55 -14.13
N TYR A 219 -5.81 -6.85 -14.12
CA TYR A 219 -5.64 -5.66 -14.92
C TYR A 219 -4.20 -5.56 -15.42
N THR A 220 -4.04 -5.55 -16.74
CA THR A 220 -2.74 -5.38 -17.38
C THR A 220 -2.57 -3.95 -17.82
N PHE A 221 -1.44 -3.35 -17.46
CA PHE A 221 -1.11 -1.98 -17.83
C PHE A 221 0.35 -1.88 -18.27
N TRP A 222 0.65 -0.81 -18.98
CA TRP A 222 2.01 -0.53 -19.44
C TRP A 222 2.88 -0.06 -18.27
N GLN A 223 4.01 -0.73 -18.06
CA GLN A 223 4.94 -0.43 -16.99
C GLN A 223 6.31 0.01 -17.56
N PRO A 224 6.68 1.30 -17.40
CA PRO A 224 7.98 1.79 -17.82
C PRO A 224 9.13 1.07 -17.09
N GLY A 225 10.15 0.64 -17.83
CA GLY A 225 11.33 -0.03 -17.28
C GLY A 225 11.17 -1.54 -17.05
N ALA A 226 9.98 -2.10 -17.27
CA ALA A 226 9.78 -3.55 -17.29
C ALA A 226 10.11 -4.13 -18.68
N ASN A 227 10.65 -5.36 -18.72
CA ASN A 227 10.80 -6.14 -19.95
C ASN A 227 10.23 -7.55 -19.73
N PRO A 228 9.07 -7.90 -20.33
CA PRO A 228 8.25 -7.10 -21.25
C PRO A 228 7.61 -5.87 -20.57
N PRO A 229 7.18 -4.83 -21.33
CA PRO A 229 6.73 -3.54 -20.77
C PRO A 229 5.30 -3.58 -20.23
N TRP A 230 4.79 -4.76 -19.88
CA TRP A 230 3.43 -4.98 -19.41
C TRP A 230 3.48 -5.65 -18.04
N ALA A 231 2.70 -5.13 -17.10
CA ALA A 231 2.54 -5.71 -15.78
C ALA A 231 1.06 -5.99 -15.51
N THR A 232 0.78 -7.11 -14.86
CA THR A 232 -0.60 -7.57 -14.62
C THR A 232 -0.89 -7.66 -13.13
N ILE A 233 -1.76 -6.76 -12.66
CA ILE A 233 -2.42 -6.84 -11.35
C ILE A 233 -3.28 -8.08 -11.36
N ARG A 234 -3.10 -8.94 -10.36
CA ARG A 234 -3.97 -10.08 -10.11
C ARG A 234 -4.49 -9.96 -8.68
N GLY A 235 -5.80 -10.07 -8.55
CA GLY A 235 -6.44 -10.38 -7.27
C GLY A 235 -6.05 -11.79 -6.83
N ILE A 236 -6.36 -12.13 -5.58
CA ILE A 236 -5.88 -13.36 -4.94
C ILE A 236 -6.19 -14.63 -5.75
N TYR A 237 -7.43 -14.78 -6.22
CA TYR A 237 -7.84 -15.97 -6.97
C TYR A 237 -7.34 -15.94 -8.41
N ALA A 238 -7.20 -14.76 -9.01
CA ALA A 238 -6.56 -14.62 -10.32
C ALA A 238 -5.06 -14.97 -10.24
N ASP A 239 -4.40 -14.63 -9.13
CA ASP A 239 -3.00 -14.98 -8.86
C ASP A 239 -2.87 -16.48 -8.57
N LEU A 240 -3.80 -17.06 -7.81
CA LEU A 240 -3.85 -18.50 -7.57
C LEU A 240 -4.00 -19.27 -8.88
N GLN A 241 -4.96 -18.87 -9.74
CA GLN A 241 -5.19 -19.49 -11.04
C GLN A 241 -3.94 -19.40 -11.94
N TYR A 242 -3.27 -18.25 -11.95
CA TYR A 242 -2.02 -18.10 -12.69
C TYR A 242 -0.92 -19.07 -12.19
N HIS A 243 -0.84 -19.32 -10.90
CA HIS A 243 0.09 -20.31 -10.35
C HIS A 243 -0.35 -21.76 -10.60
N GLU A 244 -1.66 -22.01 -10.71
CA GLU A 244 -2.22 -23.32 -11.08
C GLU A 244 -1.86 -23.73 -12.51
N GLU A 245 -1.54 -22.78 -13.40
CA GLU A 245 -1.05 -23.07 -14.75
C GLU A 245 0.31 -23.77 -14.76
N PHE A 246 1.12 -23.60 -13.70
CA PHE A 246 2.48 -24.14 -13.60
C PHE A 246 2.59 -25.38 -12.68
N GLY A 247 1.49 -25.80 -12.04
CA GLY A 247 1.45 -26.90 -11.08
C GLY A 247 0.22 -26.80 -10.17
N ARG A 248 0.04 -27.69 -9.19
CA ARG A 248 -1.05 -27.47 -8.21
C ARG A 248 -0.67 -26.31 -7.30
N ALA A 249 -1.62 -25.45 -6.93
CA ALA A 249 -1.35 -24.35 -6.01
C ALA A 249 -2.27 -24.40 -4.79
N HIS A 250 -1.75 -23.97 -3.64
CA HIS A 250 -2.42 -23.93 -2.36
C HIS A 250 -2.38 -22.51 -1.81
N LEU A 251 -3.55 -21.92 -1.60
CA LEU A 251 -3.68 -20.61 -0.98
C LEU A 251 -3.65 -20.73 0.54
N SER A 252 -2.66 -20.09 1.18
CA SER A 252 -2.59 -19.91 2.63
C SER A 252 -2.93 -18.47 2.98
N GLN A 253 -3.91 -18.25 3.87
CA GLN A 253 -4.33 -16.91 4.30
C GLN A 253 -3.91 -16.65 5.75
N GLY A 254 -3.31 -15.48 5.98
CA GLY A 254 -3.05 -14.91 7.29
C GLY A 254 -3.77 -13.57 7.48
N PHE A 255 -3.46 -12.85 8.57
CA PHE A 255 -4.01 -11.52 8.81
C PHE A 255 -3.29 -10.47 7.96
N LEU A 256 -4.07 -9.71 7.18
CA LEU A 256 -3.67 -8.74 6.15
C LEU A 256 -2.71 -9.28 5.09
N ALA A 257 -2.59 -10.60 4.97
CA ALA A 257 -1.60 -11.20 4.10
C ALA A 257 -2.04 -12.59 3.63
N TYR A 258 -1.64 -12.99 2.43
CA TYR A 258 -1.87 -14.32 1.87
C TYR A 258 -0.59 -14.84 1.22
N ARG A 259 -0.51 -16.13 0.95
CA ARG A 259 0.64 -16.78 0.29
C ARG A 259 0.11 -17.86 -0.62
N ILE A 260 0.72 -18.01 -1.80
CA ILE A 260 0.38 -19.09 -2.73
C ILE A 260 1.56 -20.04 -2.77
N ASP A 261 1.35 -21.24 -2.25
CA ASP A 261 2.30 -22.33 -2.28
C ASP A 261 2.02 -23.20 -3.52
N CYS A 262 3.02 -23.76 -4.18
CA CYS A 262 2.83 -24.59 -5.39
C CYS A 262 3.37 -26.01 -5.19
N GLU A 263 2.61 -27.05 -5.51
CA GLU A 263 3.12 -28.41 -5.59
C GLU A 263 4.00 -28.55 -6.83
N ILE A 264 5.24 -28.97 -6.61
CA ILE A 264 6.23 -29.32 -7.63
C ILE A 264 6.61 -30.80 -7.45
N SER A 265 7.28 -31.40 -8.44
CA SER A 265 7.64 -32.83 -8.43
C SER A 265 8.47 -33.28 -7.21
N SER A 266 9.11 -32.35 -6.50
CA SER A 266 9.92 -32.58 -5.31
C SER A 266 9.27 -32.16 -3.98
N GLY A 267 8.01 -31.68 -3.96
CA GLY A 267 7.31 -31.25 -2.74
C GLY A 267 6.50 -29.96 -2.90
N ILE A 268 6.18 -29.27 -1.80
CA ILE A 268 5.41 -28.02 -1.81
C ILE A 268 6.36 -26.82 -1.79
N ARG A 269 6.39 -26.07 -2.90
CA ARG A 269 6.94 -24.71 -3.06
C ARG A 269 6.25 -23.73 -2.13
N ILE A 270 6.99 -23.06 -1.24
CA ILE A 270 6.44 -22.00 -0.40
C ILE A 270 6.51 -20.65 -1.14
N GLY A 271 5.37 -19.95 -1.22
CA GLY A 271 5.28 -18.62 -1.83
C GLY A 271 5.85 -17.50 -0.96
N VAL A 272 5.87 -16.28 -1.49
CA VAL A 272 6.12 -15.08 -0.68
C VAL A 272 4.80 -14.62 -0.08
N GLN A 273 4.80 -14.15 1.17
CA GLN A 273 3.62 -13.51 1.70
C GLN A 273 3.27 -12.28 0.85
N THR A 274 2.02 -12.05 0.54
CA THR A 274 1.53 -10.94 -0.27
C THR A 274 0.46 -10.22 0.52
N PHE A 275 0.41 -8.89 0.44
CA PHE A 275 -0.59 -8.11 1.17
C PHE A 275 -2.03 -8.42 0.68
N ALA A 276 -2.93 -8.71 1.61
CA ALA A 276 -4.31 -9.08 1.32
C ALA A 276 -5.22 -7.84 1.25
N TRP A 277 -5.21 -7.15 0.11
CA TRP A 277 -5.99 -5.93 -0.12
C TRP A 277 -7.49 -6.07 0.21
N TYR A 278 -8.09 -7.22 -0.05
CA TYR A 278 -9.50 -7.46 0.29
C TYR A 278 -9.77 -7.37 1.80
N GLN A 279 -8.86 -7.86 2.66
CA GLN A 279 -9.01 -7.78 4.11
C GLN A 279 -8.88 -6.34 4.58
N PHE A 280 -7.94 -5.59 3.99
CA PHE A 280 -7.78 -4.16 4.26
C PHE A 280 -9.05 -3.36 3.91
N PHE A 281 -9.59 -3.56 2.70
CA PHE A 281 -10.83 -2.88 2.29
C PHE A 281 -12.05 -3.34 3.10
N ALA A 282 -12.11 -4.61 3.52
CA ALA A 282 -13.16 -5.08 4.41
C ALA A 282 -13.09 -4.40 5.79
N LEU A 283 -11.89 -4.20 6.35
CA LEU A 283 -11.72 -3.45 7.60
C LEU A 283 -12.12 -1.98 7.45
N ILE A 284 -11.77 -1.34 6.32
CA ILE A 284 -12.23 0.03 6.02
C ILE A 284 -13.76 0.07 5.93
N LEU A 285 -14.39 -0.89 5.24
CA LEU A 285 -15.84 -0.96 5.10
C LEU A 285 -16.52 -1.05 6.46
N VAL A 286 -16.05 -1.95 7.34
CA VAL A 286 -16.58 -2.11 8.70
C VAL A 286 -16.38 -0.84 9.52
N SER A 287 -15.17 -0.27 9.50
CA SER A 287 -14.83 0.94 10.26
C SER A 287 -15.67 2.13 9.82
N PHE A 288 -15.84 2.32 8.51
CA PHE A 288 -16.66 3.39 7.93
C PHE A 288 -18.13 3.27 8.34
N ASN A 289 -18.67 2.05 8.30
CA ASN A 289 -20.05 1.77 8.68
C ASN A 289 -20.30 1.94 10.18
N LEU A 290 -19.36 1.50 11.03
CA LEU A 290 -19.41 1.73 12.48
C LEU A 290 -19.36 3.22 12.82
N TRP A 291 -18.47 3.98 12.16
CA TRP A 291 -18.40 5.42 12.33
C TRP A 291 -19.71 6.11 11.94
N LYS A 292 -20.31 5.70 10.81
CA LYS A 292 -21.61 6.24 10.39
C LYS A 292 -22.73 5.90 11.36
N LEU A 293 -22.79 4.65 11.84
CA LEU A 293 -23.74 4.21 12.85
C LEU A 293 -23.60 5.01 14.14
N TYR A 294 -22.39 5.20 14.63
CA TYR A 294 -22.11 6.02 15.81
C TYR A 294 -22.59 7.47 15.61
N SER A 295 -22.29 8.08 14.46
CA SER A 295 -22.75 9.44 14.14
C SER A 295 -24.27 9.54 14.12
N PHE A 296 -24.95 8.53 13.58
CA PHE A 296 -26.41 8.46 13.54
C PHE A 296 -27.01 8.33 14.94
N LEU A 297 -26.46 7.45 15.79
CA LEU A 297 -26.90 7.27 17.17
C LEU A 297 -26.70 8.54 18.00
N LYS A 298 -25.57 9.23 17.83
CA LYS A 298 -25.29 10.52 18.49
C LYS A 298 -26.32 11.59 18.09
N LEU A 299 -26.62 11.73 16.80
CA LEU A 299 -27.64 12.66 16.29
C LEU A 299 -29.06 12.30 16.79
N ARG A 300 -29.38 11.01 16.89
CA ARG A 300 -30.68 10.56 17.41
C ARG A 300 -30.81 10.84 18.91
N LYS A 301 -29.74 10.67 19.69
CA LYS A 301 -29.71 11.02 21.11
C LYS A 301 -29.90 12.52 21.32
N ALA A 302 -29.21 13.36 20.53
CA ALA A 302 -29.36 14.82 20.57
C ALA A 302 -30.81 15.26 20.28
N ARG A 303 -31.41 14.77 19.18
CA ARG A 303 -32.81 15.07 18.85
C ARG A 303 -33.81 14.62 19.92
N ARG A 304 -33.59 13.47 20.55
CA ARG A 304 -34.46 13.00 21.65
C ARG A 304 -34.36 13.90 22.87
N VAL A 305 -33.18 14.43 23.19
CA VAL A 305 -32.99 15.42 24.26
C VAL A 305 -33.72 16.73 23.94
N GLU A 306 -33.57 17.24 22.72
CA GLU A 306 -34.30 18.45 22.26
C GLU A 306 -35.81 18.27 22.31
N GLN A 307 -36.33 17.14 21.84
CA GLN A 307 -37.78 16.84 21.89
C GLN A 307 -38.31 16.78 23.32
N ASN A 308 -37.55 16.16 24.24
CA ASN A 308 -37.93 16.09 25.65
C ASN A 308 -37.87 17.46 26.35
N MET A 309 -36.92 18.32 25.97
CA MET A 309 -36.86 19.70 26.47
C MET A 309 -38.02 20.55 25.94
N ALA A 310 -38.34 20.41 24.65
CA ALA A 310 -39.46 21.12 24.02
C ALA A 310 -40.82 20.70 24.61
N SER A 311 -41.03 19.41 24.90
CA SER A 311 -42.28 18.95 25.53
C SER A 311 -42.42 19.41 26.99
N THR A 312 -41.30 19.49 27.73
CA THR A 312 -41.32 19.98 29.13
C THR A 312 -41.61 21.49 29.18
N ALA A 313 -41.13 22.27 28.21
CA ALA A 313 -41.38 23.71 28.12
C ALA A 313 -42.82 24.06 27.70
N LEU A 314 -43.56 23.15 27.06
CA LEU A 314 -44.98 23.33 26.69
C LEU A 314 -45.96 23.01 27.83
N HIS A 315 -45.48 22.42 28.92
CA HIS A 315 -46.29 22.01 30.08
C HIS A 315 -46.06 22.88 31.34
N VAL A 316 -45.25 23.94 31.23
CA VAL A 316 -45.01 24.96 32.26
C VAL A 316 -45.61 26.28 31.79
#